data_AF-A0AAE0RX56-F1
#
_entry.id   AF-A0AAE0RX56-F1
#
_cell.length_a   1.000
_cell.length_b   1.000
_cell.length_c   1.000
_cell.angle_alpha   90.00
_cell.angle_beta   90.00
_cell.angle_gamma   90.00
#
_symmetry.space_group_name_H-M   'P 1'
#
loop_
_entity.id
_entity.type
_entity.pdbx_description
1 polymer ?
#
loop_
_entity_poly.entity_id
_entity_poly.type
_entity_poly.pdbx_seq_one_letter_code
_entity_poly.pdbx_strand_id
1 'polypeptide(L)'
;MQNAVSCSKNTDVINDHANAVPCSKNSDFINDHANAVPCSKNSDVINDHANAVLCSKNSDVINDHANAVPCSKNSDLINDHTDAVPCSKNSDVINDHANAVPCCKNSDVINDHANAVPCSKNSDLINDHTDAVPCSKNSDVFNDHANAVPCSKNSDMINVHANAVPCGKNTDLINDHGKCCAMKRNGTSAKSHLEGSTLDRGNGTSAKSHLEGSTLDRGNGTSAKSHLEGSTLDRGNGTSAKSHLEGSKLDRGNGTSAKSHLEGSILDRGNGTSAKSHLE
;
A
#
# COMPACT_ATOMS: atom_id res chain seq x y z
N MET A 1 -44.27 -3.43 4.04
CA MET A 1 -43.01 -3.82 4.71
C MET A 1 -43.28 -5.01 5.60
N GLN A 2 -42.64 -6.15 5.35
CA GLN A 2 -42.65 -7.27 6.29
C GLN A 2 -41.69 -6.91 7.45
N ASN A 3 -42.18 -7.02 8.69
CA ASN A 3 -41.46 -6.53 9.87
C ASN A 3 -40.15 -7.28 10.12
N ALA A 4 -40.10 -8.58 9.79
CA ALA A 4 -38.92 -9.42 9.84
C ALA A 4 -39.18 -10.68 9.01
N VAL A 5 -38.18 -11.13 8.26
CA VAL A 5 -38.20 -12.42 7.57
C VAL A 5 -37.10 -13.27 8.22
N SER A 6 -37.43 -14.40 8.81
CA SER A 6 -36.45 -15.23 9.51
C SER A 6 -36.17 -16.52 8.76
N CYS A 7 -34.89 -16.85 8.63
CA CYS A 7 -34.46 -18.12 8.04
C CYS A 7 -34.22 -19.12 9.16
N SER A 8 -34.92 -20.24 9.12
CA SER A 8 -34.62 -21.39 9.97
C SER A 8 -33.32 -22.08 9.54
N LYS A 9 -32.96 -23.23 10.12
CA LYS A 9 -31.69 -23.91 9.77
C LYS A 9 -31.86 -24.64 8.45
N ASN A 10 -30.84 -24.63 7.59
CA ASN A 10 -30.90 -25.29 6.29
C ASN A 10 -32.06 -24.75 5.43
N THR A 11 -32.29 -23.44 5.46
CA THR A 11 -33.35 -22.82 4.66
C THR A 11 -32.87 -21.55 4.03
N ASP A 12 -33.04 -21.47 2.72
CA ASP A 12 -32.72 -20.30 1.94
C ASP A 12 -33.95 -19.40 1.82
N VAL A 13 -33.72 -18.10 1.80
CA VAL A 13 -34.79 -17.11 1.71
C VAL A 13 -34.49 -16.13 0.59
N ILE A 14 -35.50 -15.90 -0.23
CA ILE A 14 -35.53 -14.84 -1.22
C ILE A 14 -36.65 -13.89 -0.83
N ASN A 15 -36.33 -12.60 -0.75
CA ASN A 15 -37.30 -11.59 -0.35
C ASN A 15 -36.97 -10.24 -0.99
N ASP A 16 -37.97 -9.48 -1.42
CA ASP A 16 -37.69 -8.15 -2.00
C ASP A 16 -37.30 -7.14 -0.90
N HIS A 17 -38.10 -7.08 0.17
CA HIS A 17 -37.94 -6.01 1.16
C HIS A 17 -38.23 -6.46 2.60
N ALA A 18 -37.24 -6.34 3.48
CA ALA A 18 -37.34 -6.69 4.89
C ALA A 18 -36.64 -5.66 5.78
N ASN A 19 -37.17 -5.42 6.98
CA ASN A 19 -36.45 -4.59 7.93
C ASN A 19 -35.28 -5.36 8.57
N ALA A 20 -35.49 -6.63 8.93
CA ALA A 20 -34.45 -7.48 9.50
C ALA A 20 -34.59 -8.91 8.98
N VAL A 21 -33.45 -9.52 8.62
CA VAL A 21 -33.38 -10.91 8.19
C VAL A 21 -32.35 -11.71 8.98
N PRO A 22 -32.70 -12.17 10.19
CA PRO A 22 -31.83 -13.07 10.94
C PRO A 22 -31.80 -14.45 10.28
N CYS A 23 -30.63 -14.81 9.78
CA CYS A 23 -30.38 -16.13 9.20
C CYS A 23 -29.72 -17.04 10.23
N SER A 24 -30.29 -18.24 10.42
CA SER A 24 -29.67 -19.28 11.23
C SER A 24 -28.64 -20.09 10.44
N LYS A 25 -28.15 -21.21 10.96
CA LYS A 25 -26.96 -21.90 10.40
C LYS A 25 -27.29 -22.59 9.08
N ASN A 26 -26.32 -22.62 8.16
CA ASN A 26 -26.42 -23.30 6.86
C ASN A 26 -27.58 -22.76 6.03
N SER A 27 -27.71 -21.44 5.92
CA SER A 27 -28.88 -20.81 5.30
C SER A 27 -28.43 -19.62 4.48
N ASP A 28 -28.81 -19.59 3.22
CA ASP A 28 -28.42 -18.51 2.30
C ASP A 28 -29.55 -17.51 2.13
N PHE A 29 -29.18 -16.28 1.77
CA PHE A 29 -30.15 -15.19 1.71
C PHE A 29 -29.92 -14.31 0.50
N ILE A 30 -30.99 -14.04 -0.24
CA ILE A 30 -31.01 -13.12 -1.38
C ILE A 30 -32.10 -12.09 -1.15
N ASN A 31 -31.77 -10.79 -1.21
CA ASN A 31 -32.78 -9.76 -1.03
C ASN A 31 -32.41 -8.41 -1.64
N ASP A 32 -33.40 -7.68 -2.15
CA ASP A 32 -33.11 -6.40 -2.79
C ASP A 32 -32.79 -5.33 -1.74
N HIS A 33 -33.65 -5.15 -0.72
CA HIS A 33 -33.41 -4.12 0.29
C HIS A 33 -33.67 -4.58 1.72
N ALA A 34 -32.64 -4.51 2.55
CA ALA A 34 -32.68 -4.83 3.98
C ALA A 34 -32.18 -3.67 4.84
N ASN A 35 -32.63 -3.59 6.09
CA ASN A 35 -31.99 -2.70 7.06
C ASN A 35 -30.83 -3.44 7.76
N ALA A 36 -31.08 -4.67 8.22
CA ALA A 36 -30.06 -5.50 8.86
C ALA A 36 -30.16 -6.96 8.41
N VAL A 37 -29.01 -7.53 8.00
CA VAL A 37 -28.87 -8.95 7.64
C VAL A 37 -27.83 -9.61 8.55
N PRO A 38 -28.21 -10.04 9.76
CA PRO A 38 -27.35 -10.86 10.59
C PRO A 38 -27.35 -12.31 10.11
N CYS A 39 -26.22 -12.72 9.55
CA CYS A 39 -25.96 -14.07 9.07
C CYS A 39 -25.16 -14.87 10.11
N SER A 40 -25.52 -16.15 10.31
CA SER A 40 -24.86 -17.00 11.30
C SER A 40 -23.66 -17.76 10.70
N LYS A 41 -23.51 -19.06 10.94
CA LYS A 41 -22.36 -19.83 10.43
C LYS A 41 -22.74 -20.56 9.14
N ASN A 42 -21.82 -20.61 8.17
CA ASN A 42 -22.01 -21.27 6.89
C ASN A 42 -23.24 -20.70 6.20
N SER A 43 -23.22 -19.41 5.86
CA SER A 43 -24.44 -18.71 5.42
C SER A 43 -24.01 -17.57 4.54
N ASP A 44 -24.47 -17.58 3.30
CA ASP A 44 -24.05 -16.58 2.32
C ASP A 44 -25.16 -15.56 2.11
N VAL A 45 -24.75 -14.32 1.83
CA VAL A 45 -25.66 -13.18 1.66
C VAL A 45 -25.42 -12.55 0.29
N ILE A 46 -26.48 -12.41 -0.48
CA ILE A 46 -26.53 -11.59 -1.70
C ILE A 46 -27.57 -10.51 -1.46
N ASN A 47 -27.20 -9.25 -1.54
CA ASN A 47 -28.15 -8.17 -1.29
C ASN A 47 -27.83 -6.89 -2.06
N ASP A 48 -28.82 -6.25 -2.68
CA ASP A 48 -28.54 -5.02 -3.44
C ASP A 48 -28.25 -3.86 -2.47
N HIS A 49 -29.15 -3.60 -1.51
CA HIS A 49 -29.01 -2.47 -0.58
C HIS A 49 -29.24 -2.86 0.89
N ALA A 50 -28.24 -2.64 1.74
CA ALA A 50 -28.32 -2.87 3.18
C ALA A 50 -27.83 -1.66 3.98
N ASN A 51 -28.33 -1.47 5.21
CA ASN A 51 -27.61 -0.61 6.15
C ASN A 51 -26.49 -1.39 6.86
N ALA A 52 -26.74 -2.66 7.23
CA ALA A 52 -25.73 -3.51 7.85
C ALA A 52 -25.87 -4.98 7.45
N VAL A 53 -24.76 -5.59 7.03
CA VAL A 53 -24.64 -7.05 6.81
C VAL A 53 -23.62 -7.60 7.79
N LEU A 54 -24.06 -8.39 8.77
CA LEU A 54 -23.22 -8.91 9.84
C LEU A 54 -22.99 -10.41 9.64
N CYS A 55 -21.76 -10.82 9.33
CA CYS A 55 -21.47 -12.22 9.05
C CYS A 55 -20.43 -12.83 9.99
N SER A 56 -20.73 -14.06 10.45
CA SER A 56 -20.06 -14.64 11.62
C SER A 56 -18.93 -15.62 11.29
N LYS A 57 -19.12 -16.67 10.48
CA LYS A 57 -18.03 -17.62 10.16
C LYS A 57 -18.36 -18.40 8.90
N ASN A 58 -17.37 -18.57 8.02
CA ASN A 58 -17.51 -19.35 6.80
C ASN A 58 -18.71 -18.83 5.99
N SER A 59 -18.76 -17.53 5.78
CA SER A 59 -19.95 -16.84 5.28
C SER A 59 -19.49 -15.76 4.34
N ASP A 60 -19.94 -15.84 3.10
CA ASP A 60 -19.53 -14.91 2.07
C ASP A 60 -20.65 -13.90 1.82
N VAL A 61 -20.26 -12.69 1.43
CA VAL A 61 -21.19 -11.59 1.20
C VAL A 61 -20.92 -10.99 -0.17
N ILE A 62 -21.99 -10.84 -0.94
CA ILE A 62 -22.02 -10.06 -2.18
C ILE A 62 -23.06 -8.97 -1.95
N ASN A 63 -22.67 -7.72 -2.07
CA ASN A 63 -23.61 -6.63 -1.85
C ASN A 63 -23.30 -5.38 -2.66
N ASP A 64 -24.29 -4.77 -3.32
CA ASP A 64 -23.99 -3.58 -4.14
C ASP A 64 -23.71 -2.37 -3.23
N HIS A 65 -24.62 -2.08 -2.29
CA HIS A 65 -24.48 -0.91 -1.40
C HIS A 65 -24.75 -1.24 0.06
N ALA A 66 -23.78 -0.99 0.95
CA ALA A 66 -23.95 -1.16 2.39
C ALA A 66 -23.25 -0.08 3.21
N ASN A 67 -23.84 0.41 4.29
CA ASN A 67 -23.07 1.31 5.17
C ASN A 67 -21.99 0.52 5.95
N ALA A 68 -22.29 -0.71 6.36
CA ALA A 68 -21.32 -1.53 7.09
C ALA A 68 -21.44 -3.02 6.77
N VAL A 69 -20.31 -3.66 6.51
CA VAL A 69 -20.23 -5.12 6.32
C VAL A 69 -19.16 -5.75 7.21
N PRO A 70 -19.44 -6.00 8.51
CA PRO A 70 -18.48 -6.67 9.38
C PRO A 70 -18.43 -8.18 9.10
N CYS A 71 -17.28 -8.62 8.58
CA CYS A 71 -16.98 -10.02 8.33
C CYS A 71 -16.06 -10.57 9.41
N SER A 72 -16.40 -11.74 9.95
CA SER A 72 -15.68 -12.28 11.09
C SER A 72 -14.54 -13.22 10.69
N LYS A 73 -14.77 -14.45 10.23
CA LYS A 73 -13.67 -15.40 9.95
C LYS A 73 -13.95 -16.30 8.76
N ASN A 74 -12.93 -16.49 7.91
CA ASN A 74 -13.03 -17.34 6.71
C ASN A 74 -14.24 -16.89 5.89
N SER A 75 -14.28 -15.61 5.55
CA SER A 75 -15.46 -14.95 5.01
C SER A 75 -15.00 -13.95 3.99
N ASP A 76 -15.44 -14.11 2.77
CA ASP A 76 -15.04 -13.23 1.68
C ASP A 76 -16.14 -12.20 1.41
N LEU A 77 -15.72 -11.00 1.02
CA LEU A 77 -16.63 -9.90 0.71
C LEU A 77 -16.38 -9.40 -0.70
N ILE A 78 -17.46 -9.27 -1.46
CA ILE A 78 -17.50 -8.50 -2.69
C ILE A 78 -18.55 -7.41 -2.50
N ASN A 79 -18.16 -6.15 -2.66
CA ASN A 79 -19.11 -5.06 -2.50
C ASN A 79 -18.79 -3.85 -3.40
N ASP A 80 -19.79 -3.20 -3.99
CA ASP A 80 -19.49 -2.04 -4.85
C ASP A 80 -19.23 -0.79 -3.99
N HIS A 81 -20.13 -0.46 -3.05
CA HIS A 81 -19.99 0.74 -2.22
C HIS A 81 -20.24 0.49 -0.74
N THR A 82 -19.29 0.87 0.12
CA THR A 82 -19.45 0.74 1.58
C THR A 82 -18.73 1.78 2.41
N ASP A 83 -19.31 2.21 3.53
CA ASP A 83 -18.55 3.09 4.43
C ASP A 83 -17.47 2.31 5.18
N ALA A 84 -17.75 1.08 5.62
CA ALA A 84 -16.81 0.32 6.44
C ALA A 84 -16.90 -1.20 6.26
N VAL A 85 -15.72 -1.82 6.08
CA VAL A 85 -15.55 -3.28 6.06
C VAL A 85 -14.60 -3.75 7.18
N PRO A 86 -15.06 -3.86 8.44
CA PRO A 86 -14.24 -4.49 9.47
C PRO A 86 -14.21 -6.00 9.25
N CYS A 87 -13.13 -6.55 8.68
CA CYS A 87 -12.91 -8.00 8.71
C CYS A 87 -12.21 -8.42 10.03
N SER A 88 -12.03 -9.73 10.30
CA SER A 88 -11.18 -10.16 11.44
C SER A 88 -10.01 -11.11 11.13
N LYS A 89 -10.20 -12.18 10.34
CA LYS A 89 -9.11 -13.14 9.95
C LYS A 89 -9.47 -14.00 8.75
N ASN A 90 -8.49 -14.27 7.88
CA ASN A 90 -8.62 -15.16 6.71
C ASN A 90 -9.85 -14.76 5.86
N SER A 91 -9.95 -13.49 5.51
CA SER A 91 -11.15 -12.92 4.90
C SER A 91 -10.73 -11.96 3.82
N ASP A 92 -10.95 -12.32 2.57
CA ASP A 92 -10.53 -11.50 1.45
C ASP A 92 -11.64 -10.49 1.11
N VAL A 93 -11.24 -9.31 0.66
CA VAL A 93 -12.18 -8.22 0.35
C VAL A 93 -11.90 -7.68 -1.04
N ILE A 94 -12.95 -7.63 -1.85
CA ILE A 94 -12.98 -6.94 -3.13
C ILE A 94 -14.02 -5.83 -3.01
N ASN A 95 -13.61 -4.58 -3.23
CA ASN A 95 -14.54 -3.47 -3.11
C ASN A 95 -14.23 -2.30 -4.04
N ASP A 96 -15.23 -1.74 -4.72
CA ASP A 96 -14.96 -0.62 -5.64
C ASP A 96 -14.70 0.67 -4.86
N HIS A 97 -15.61 1.06 -3.97
CA HIS A 97 -15.49 2.31 -3.20
C HIS A 97 -15.74 2.11 -1.72
N ALA A 98 -14.78 2.51 -0.88
CA ALA A 98 -14.98 2.53 0.56
C ALA A 98 -14.40 3.73 1.30
N ASN A 99 -14.95 4.06 2.47
CA ASN A 99 -14.25 4.98 3.36
C ASN A 99 -13.11 4.26 4.12
N ALA A 100 -13.35 3.04 4.62
CA ALA A 100 -12.31 2.26 5.30
C ALA A 100 -12.41 0.75 5.06
N VAL A 101 -11.29 0.15 4.66
CA VAL A 101 -11.13 -1.30 4.47
C VAL A 101 -9.95 -1.83 5.30
N PRO A 102 -10.12 -2.06 6.62
CA PRO A 102 -9.10 -2.73 7.42
C PRO A 102 -8.79 -4.13 6.88
N CYS A 103 -7.58 -4.36 6.40
CA CYS A 103 -7.15 -5.67 5.96
C CYS A 103 -6.75 -6.56 7.16
N CYS A 104 -7.21 -7.81 7.11
CA CYS A 104 -7.14 -8.76 8.20
C CYS A 104 -5.96 -9.70 8.11
N LYS A 105 -5.70 -10.41 9.21
CA LYS A 105 -4.53 -11.30 9.26
C LYS A 105 -4.70 -12.42 8.27
N ASN A 106 -3.66 -12.67 7.46
CA ASN A 106 -3.68 -13.67 6.39
C ASN A 106 -4.84 -13.39 5.42
N SER A 107 -4.89 -12.20 4.85
CA SER A 107 -6.02 -11.77 4.03
C SER A 107 -5.57 -10.79 2.98
N ASP A 108 -6.24 -10.84 1.85
CA ASP A 108 -5.92 -10.01 0.70
C ASP A 108 -7.07 -9.03 0.44
N VAL A 109 -6.70 -7.81 0.03
CA VAL A 109 -7.66 -6.76 -0.30
C VAL A 109 -7.39 -6.23 -1.69
N ILE A 110 -8.44 -6.14 -2.49
CA ILE A 110 -8.47 -5.47 -3.78
C ILE A 110 -9.49 -4.35 -3.67
N ASN A 111 -9.08 -3.11 -3.93
CA ASN A 111 -10.02 -2.00 -3.83
C ASN A 111 -9.70 -0.87 -4.81
N ASP A 112 -10.71 -0.31 -5.49
CA ASP A 112 -10.44 0.76 -6.45
C ASP A 112 -10.18 2.09 -5.72
N HIS A 113 -11.10 2.51 -4.84
CA HIS A 113 -10.99 3.78 -4.12
C HIS A 113 -11.26 3.63 -2.62
N ALA A 114 -10.30 3.99 -1.77
CA ALA A 114 -10.49 4.00 -0.32
C ALA A 114 -9.87 5.22 0.36
N ASN A 115 -10.49 5.78 1.41
CA ASN A 115 -9.77 6.79 2.20
C ASN A 115 -8.67 6.12 3.05
N ALA A 116 -8.94 4.95 3.65
CA ALA A 116 -7.97 4.26 4.46
C ALA A 116 -8.02 2.73 4.33
N VAL A 117 -6.86 2.12 4.13
CA VAL A 117 -6.69 0.65 4.10
C VAL A 117 -5.61 0.22 5.10
N PRO A 118 -5.93 0.09 6.40
CA PRO A 118 -4.99 -0.42 7.39
C PRO A 118 -4.71 -1.91 7.18
N CYS A 119 -3.51 -2.28 6.75
CA CYS A 119 -3.13 -3.69 6.60
C CYS A 119 -2.49 -4.25 7.87
N SER A 120 -3.02 -5.40 8.30
CA SER A 120 -2.53 -6.11 9.47
C SER A 120 -1.30 -6.96 9.15
N LYS A 121 -1.27 -8.26 9.47
CA LYS A 121 -0.08 -9.11 9.30
C LYS A 121 -0.33 -10.16 8.24
N ASN A 122 0.68 -10.40 7.38
CA ASN A 122 0.60 -11.38 6.29
C ASN A 122 -0.60 -11.03 5.41
N SER A 123 -0.57 -9.86 4.82
CA SER A 123 -1.75 -9.28 4.21
C SER A 123 -1.35 -8.51 2.98
N ASP A 124 -1.90 -8.85 1.83
CA ASP A 124 -1.55 -8.18 0.59
C ASP A 124 -2.65 -7.19 0.19
N LEU A 125 -2.25 -6.10 -0.44
CA LEU A 125 -3.15 -5.05 -0.88
C LEU A 125 -2.85 -4.67 -2.33
N ILE A 126 -3.90 -4.65 -3.14
CA ILE A 126 -3.93 -3.99 -4.45
C ILE A 126 -4.96 -2.87 -4.35
N ASN A 127 -4.54 -1.64 -4.59
CA ASN A 127 -5.48 -0.52 -4.57
C ASN A 127 -5.16 0.57 -5.60
N ASP A 128 -6.19 1.11 -6.26
CA ASP A 128 -5.94 2.15 -7.29
C ASP A 128 -5.70 3.52 -6.64
N HIS A 129 -6.60 3.95 -5.75
CA HIS A 129 -6.49 5.26 -5.10
C HIS A 129 -6.77 5.21 -3.60
N THR A 130 -5.86 5.77 -2.79
CA THR A 130 -6.08 5.85 -1.35
C THR A 130 -5.42 7.02 -0.66
N ASP A 131 -6.02 7.54 0.41
CA ASP A 131 -5.31 8.53 1.22
C ASP A 131 -4.24 7.87 2.10
N ALA A 132 -4.56 6.76 2.77
CA ALA A 132 -3.63 6.14 3.70
C ALA A 132 -3.63 4.60 3.68
N VAL A 133 -2.43 4.01 3.58
CA VAL A 133 -2.22 2.56 3.74
C VAL A 133 -1.19 2.27 4.84
N PRO A 134 -1.61 2.21 6.12
CA PRO A 134 -0.73 1.78 7.20
C PRO A 134 -0.53 0.25 7.18
N CYS A 135 0.68 -0.21 6.87
CA CYS A 135 1.02 -1.63 6.87
C CYS A 135 1.86 -2.04 8.09
N SER A 136 1.41 -3.08 8.78
CA SER A 136 2.05 -3.53 10.00
C SER A 136 3.26 -4.44 9.76
N LYS A 137 3.15 -5.62 9.13
CA LYS A 137 4.27 -6.56 8.92
C LYS A 137 3.95 -7.61 7.85
N ASN A 138 4.97 -7.99 7.06
CA ASN A 138 4.83 -9.07 6.07
C ASN A 138 3.64 -8.81 5.13
N SER A 139 3.57 -7.61 4.57
CA SER A 139 2.44 -7.19 3.76
C SER A 139 2.94 -6.58 2.49
N ASP A 140 2.54 -7.13 1.36
CA ASP A 140 2.92 -6.56 0.07
C ASP A 140 1.84 -5.60 -0.40
N VAL A 141 2.26 -4.44 -0.90
CA VAL A 141 1.34 -3.37 -1.30
C VAL A 141 1.65 -2.97 -2.74
N PHE A 142 0.65 -3.13 -3.59
CA PHE A 142 0.60 -2.50 -4.90
C PHE A 142 -0.43 -1.36 -4.84
N ASN A 143 0.00 -0.14 -5.11
CA ASN A 143 -0.93 0.97 -5.12
C ASN A 143 -0.63 2.02 -6.20
N ASP A 144 -1.64 2.45 -6.96
CA ASP A 144 -1.41 3.41 -8.04
C ASP A 144 -1.23 4.83 -7.49
N HIS A 145 -2.16 5.34 -6.69
CA HIS A 145 -2.05 6.66 -6.06
C HIS A 145 -2.29 6.61 -4.56
N ALA A 146 -1.30 7.08 -3.78
CA ALA A 146 -1.43 7.21 -2.33
C ALA A 146 -0.96 8.56 -1.79
N ASN A 147 -1.67 9.10 -0.79
CA ASN A 147 -1.11 10.20 -0.01
C ASN A 147 -0.03 9.69 0.96
N ALA A 148 -0.30 8.62 1.71
CA ALA A 148 0.66 8.06 2.67
C ALA A 148 0.65 6.53 2.72
N VAL A 149 1.83 5.90 2.62
CA VAL A 149 2.00 4.45 2.76
C VAL A 149 3.06 4.13 3.82
N PRO A 150 2.75 4.26 5.12
CA PRO A 150 3.67 3.87 6.17
C PRO A 150 3.74 2.35 6.32
N CYS A 151 4.92 1.77 6.08
CA CYS A 151 5.14 0.33 6.21
C CYS A 151 6.28 0.02 7.18
N SER A 152 6.07 -0.95 8.07
CA SER A 152 6.97 -1.13 9.22
C SER A 152 8.10 -2.16 9.03
N LYS A 153 7.87 -3.36 8.48
CA LYS A 153 8.90 -4.44 8.37
C LYS A 153 8.56 -5.54 7.35
N ASN A 154 9.59 -6.01 6.64
CA ASN A 154 9.57 -7.20 5.77
C ASN A 154 8.39 -7.15 4.79
N SER A 155 8.37 -6.19 3.88
CA SER A 155 7.18 -5.88 3.10
C SER A 155 7.64 -5.22 1.83
N ASP A 156 7.12 -5.65 0.71
CA ASP A 156 7.48 -5.10 -0.58
C ASP A 156 6.39 -4.14 -1.05
N MET A 157 6.82 -3.02 -1.61
CA MET A 157 5.88 -1.99 -2.05
C MET A 157 6.20 -1.51 -3.44
N ILE A 158 5.16 -1.52 -4.27
CA ILE A 158 5.13 -0.88 -5.56
C ILE A 158 4.07 0.19 -5.45
N ASN A 159 4.50 1.44 -5.58
CA ASN A 159 3.59 2.54 -5.68
C ASN A 159 3.92 3.37 -6.91
N VAL A 160 2.91 3.82 -7.66
CA VAL A 160 3.17 4.77 -8.74
C VAL A 160 3.33 6.15 -8.10
N HIS A 161 2.25 6.83 -7.76
CA HIS A 161 2.30 8.19 -7.21
C HIS A 161 2.09 8.19 -5.69
N ALA A 162 3.15 8.40 -4.89
CA ALA A 162 3.01 8.59 -3.45
C ALA A 162 3.65 9.87 -2.91
N ASN A 163 2.89 10.58 -2.07
CA ASN A 163 3.36 11.79 -1.41
C ASN A 163 4.26 11.51 -0.20
N ALA A 164 3.99 10.44 0.57
CA ALA A 164 4.78 10.08 1.75
C ALA A 164 4.89 8.56 1.92
N VAL A 165 6.10 8.01 1.75
CA VAL A 165 6.34 6.57 1.96
C VAL A 165 7.43 6.33 3.00
N PRO A 166 7.09 6.24 4.30
CA PRO A 166 8.04 5.80 5.31
C PRO A 166 8.08 4.27 5.39
N CYS A 167 9.17 3.68 4.89
CA CYS A 167 9.44 2.25 5.03
C CYS A 167 10.38 1.98 6.21
N GLY A 168 10.14 0.89 6.91
CA GLY A 168 11.05 0.34 7.89
C GLY A 168 12.02 -0.69 7.30
N LYS A 169 12.44 -1.65 8.12
CA LYS A 169 13.57 -2.55 7.79
C LYS A 169 13.15 -3.67 6.83
N ASN A 170 14.08 -4.06 5.95
CA ASN A 170 13.90 -5.14 4.98
C ASN A 170 12.66 -4.93 4.11
N THR A 171 12.53 -3.72 3.57
CA THR A 171 11.45 -3.37 2.66
C THR A 171 12.07 -3.01 1.32
N ASP A 172 11.61 -3.63 0.26
CA ASP A 172 11.88 -3.16 -1.09
C ASP A 172 10.79 -2.18 -1.52
N LEU A 173 11.23 -1.05 -2.09
CA LEU A 173 10.34 0.03 -2.49
C LEU A 173 10.62 0.43 -3.95
N ILE A 174 9.56 0.41 -4.74
CA ILE A 174 9.49 1.06 -6.05
C ILE A 174 8.45 2.18 -5.91
N ASN A 175 8.88 3.43 -6.05
CA ASN A 175 7.98 4.57 -6.08
C ASN A 175 8.24 5.41 -7.34
N ASP A 176 7.27 5.53 -8.23
CA ASP A 176 7.41 6.16 -9.54
C ASP A 176 6.68 7.50 -9.61
N HIS A 177 7.40 8.62 -9.38
CA HIS A 177 6.88 9.99 -9.25
C HIS A 177 6.27 10.33 -7.87
N GLY A 178 7.11 10.37 -6.83
CA GLY A 178 6.71 10.75 -5.46
C GLY A 178 7.30 12.08 -4.97
N LYS A 179 6.53 12.80 -4.14
CA LYS A 179 6.93 14.13 -3.60
C LYS A 179 7.78 14.09 -2.33
N CYS A 180 7.73 13.00 -1.58
CA CYS A 180 8.55 12.78 -0.39
C CYS A 180 8.55 11.28 -0.04
N CYS A 181 9.72 10.67 0.15
CA CYS A 181 9.79 9.38 0.82
C CYS A 181 10.91 9.42 1.86
N ALA A 182 10.61 9.06 3.09
CA ALA A 182 11.60 9.02 4.15
C ALA A 182 11.86 7.55 4.47
N MET A 183 12.88 6.95 3.85
CA MET A 183 13.19 5.53 4.08
C MET A 183 14.03 5.40 5.35
N LYS A 184 13.37 5.18 6.49
CA LYS A 184 14.07 4.97 7.76
C LYS A 184 14.53 3.51 7.87
N ARG A 185 15.81 3.32 7.46
CA ARG A 185 16.76 2.24 7.83
C ARG A 185 16.74 0.99 6.93
N ASN A 186 17.94 0.66 6.42
CA ASN A 186 18.36 -0.64 5.88
C ASN A 186 17.34 -1.30 4.93
N GLY A 187 17.17 -0.68 3.75
CA GLY A 187 16.48 -1.27 2.60
C GLY A 187 17.44 -2.02 1.67
N THR A 188 16.96 -3.08 1.02
CA THR A 188 17.74 -3.94 0.14
C THR A 188 17.88 -3.36 -1.26
N SER A 189 16.78 -2.86 -1.83
CA SER A 189 16.75 -2.16 -3.12
C SER A 189 15.70 -1.05 -3.15
N ALA A 190 16.06 0.13 -3.67
CA ALA A 190 15.12 1.22 -3.90
C ALA A 190 15.28 1.83 -5.30
N LYS A 191 14.18 1.95 -6.06
CA LYS A 191 14.09 2.68 -7.33
C LYS A 191 13.13 3.86 -7.17
N SER A 192 13.58 5.06 -7.53
CA SER A 192 12.76 6.27 -7.42
C SER A 192 12.97 7.23 -8.61
N HIS A 193 11.87 7.82 -9.07
CA HIS A 193 11.86 9.05 -9.87
C HIS A 193 11.33 10.18 -8.99
N LEU A 194 12.12 11.25 -8.80
CA LEU A 194 11.79 12.37 -7.91
C LEU A 194 11.88 13.70 -8.66
N GLU A 195 10.87 14.54 -8.46
CA GLU A 195 10.75 15.86 -9.06
C GLU A 195 10.36 16.88 -7.98
N GLY A 196 11.15 17.95 -7.80
CA GLY A 196 10.88 19.01 -6.81
C GLY A 196 10.79 18.54 -5.34
N SER A 197 11.49 17.46 -4.98
CA SER A 197 11.23 16.69 -3.76
C SER A 197 12.43 16.59 -2.83
N THR A 198 12.20 16.34 -1.54
CA THR A 198 13.26 16.01 -0.57
C THR A 198 13.13 14.56 -0.12
N LEU A 199 14.26 13.83 -0.08
CA LEU A 199 14.30 12.42 0.32
C LEU A 199 15.44 12.19 1.30
N ASP A 200 15.17 11.53 2.43
CA ASP A 200 16.19 10.95 3.32
C ASP A 200 16.15 9.42 3.14
N ARG A 201 17.20 8.90 2.53
CA ARG A 201 17.42 7.47 2.30
C ARG A 201 18.50 7.02 3.26
N GLY A 202 18.15 6.27 4.29
CA GLY A 202 19.14 5.67 5.19
C GLY A 202 20.12 4.72 4.48
N ASN A 203 20.86 3.92 5.25
CA ASN A 203 21.82 2.96 4.67
C ASN A 203 21.10 1.87 3.85
N GLY A 204 21.71 1.37 2.76
CA GLY A 204 21.10 0.32 1.91
C GLY A 204 22.06 -0.34 0.93
N THR A 205 21.69 -1.48 0.35
CA THR A 205 22.61 -2.26 -0.51
C THR A 205 22.68 -1.77 -1.95
N SER A 206 21.54 -1.47 -2.58
CA SER A 206 21.47 -0.99 -3.97
C SER A 206 20.43 0.11 -4.16
N ALA A 207 20.77 1.16 -4.90
CA ALA A 207 19.87 2.28 -5.16
C ALA A 207 19.98 2.83 -6.59
N LYS A 208 18.83 3.04 -7.25
CA LYS A 208 18.72 3.77 -8.52
C LYS A 208 17.82 4.99 -8.33
N SER A 209 18.30 6.17 -8.70
CA SER A 209 17.52 7.42 -8.59
C SER A 209 17.64 8.26 -9.86
N HIS A 210 16.52 8.81 -10.29
CA HIS A 210 16.46 9.97 -11.19
C HIS A 210 15.94 11.15 -10.38
N LEU A 211 16.69 12.25 -10.31
CA LEU A 211 16.33 13.45 -9.55
C LEU A 211 16.31 14.66 -10.49
N GLU A 212 15.23 15.43 -10.40
CA GLU A 212 15.07 16.72 -11.07
C GLU A 212 14.64 17.78 -10.04
N GLY A 213 15.39 18.88 -9.92
CA GLY A 213 15.13 19.94 -8.95
C GLY A 213 14.99 19.47 -7.49
N SER A 214 15.60 18.33 -7.13
CA SER A 214 15.31 17.61 -5.88
C SER A 214 16.51 17.53 -4.96
N THR A 215 16.27 17.32 -3.67
CA THR A 215 17.30 17.07 -2.66
C THR A 215 17.21 15.62 -2.16
N LEU A 216 18.32 14.90 -2.17
CA LEU A 216 18.39 13.54 -1.64
C LEU A 216 19.57 13.46 -0.66
N ASP A 217 19.30 13.13 0.59
CA ASP A 217 20.31 12.64 1.54
C ASP A 217 20.32 11.11 1.47
N ARG A 218 21.50 10.53 1.28
CA ARG A 218 21.70 9.10 1.18
C ARG A 218 22.77 8.65 2.16
N GLY A 219 22.43 7.70 3.02
CA GLY A 219 23.37 7.01 3.89
C GLY A 219 24.38 6.13 3.14
N ASN A 220 25.04 5.25 3.89
CA ASN A 220 26.07 4.35 3.37
C ASN A 220 25.46 3.22 2.50
N GLY A 221 26.15 2.80 1.43
CA GLY A 221 25.65 1.70 0.60
C GLY A 221 26.63 1.03 -0.34
N THR A 222 26.26 -0.14 -0.87
CA THR A 222 27.16 -0.99 -1.67
C THR A 222 27.27 -0.52 -3.12
N SER A 223 26.13 -0.21 -3.74
CA SER A 223 26.07 0.20 -5.15
C SER A 223 25.01 1.27 -5.40
N ALA A 224 25.38 2.32 -6.13
CA ALA A 224 24.46 3.42 -6.43
C ALA A 224 24.58 3.94 -7.87
N LYS A 225 23.43 4.14 -8.52
CA LYS A 225 23.32 4.84 -9.82
C LYS A 225 22.38 6.04 -9.69
N SER A 226 22.87 7.23 -10.07
CA SER A 226 22.06 8.46 -10.04
C SER A 226 22.16 9.24 -11.35
N HIS A 227 21.02 9.77 -11.79
CA HIS A 227 20.93 10.88 -12.75
C HIS A 227 20.38 12.09 -12.00
N LEU A 228 21.00 13.24 -12.18
CA LEU A 228 20.78 14.44 -11.36
C LEU A 228 20.74 15.65 -12.29
N GLU A 229 19.63 16.38 -12.26
CA GLU A 229 19.44 17.64 -12.99
C GLU A 229 18.95 18.71 -12.02
N GLY A 230 19.68 19.83 -11.93
CA GLY A 230 19.37 20.93 -10.98
C GLY A 230 19.22 20.49 -9.52
N SER A 231 19.84 19.37 -9.14
CA SER A 231 19.52 18.64 -7.90
C SER A 231 20.68 18.64 -6.92
N THR A 232 20.38 18.42 -5.64
CA THR A 232 21.39 18.21 -4.59
C THR A 232 21.33 16.77 -4.10
N LEU A 233 22.46 16.08 -4.09
CA LEU A 233 22.61 14.74 -3.53
C LEU A 233 23.73 14.74 -2.50
N ASP A 234 23.41 14.45 -1.23
CA ASP A 234 24.40 14.05 -0.24
C ASP A 234 24.46 12.52 -0.22
N ARG A 235 25.67 11.98 -0.22
CA ARG A 235 25.90 10.54 -0.29
C ARG A 235 26.97 10.16 0.72
N GLY A 236 26.63 9.25 1.62
CA GLY A 236 27.55 8.60 2.53
C GLY A 236 28.58 7.69 1.83
N ASN A 237 29.22 6.84 2.61
CA ASN A 237 30.30 5.97 2.14
C ASN A 237 29.75 4.81 1.28
N GLY A 238 30.48 4.39 0.24
CA GLY A 238 30.03 3.26 -0.56
C GLY A 238 31.05 2.59 -1.48
N THR A 239 30.73 1.37 -1.91
CA THR A 239 31.69 0.50 -2.63
C THR A 239 31.81 0.85 -4.12
N SER A 240 30.69 1.15 -4.77
CA SER A 240 30.65 1.49 -6.20
C SER A 240 29.57 2.51 -6.53
N ALA A 241 29.92 3.58 -7.25
CA ALA A 241 28.97 4.61 -7.62
C ALA A 241 29.12 5.12 -9.06
N LYS A 242 28.00 5.29 -9.76
CA LYS A 242 27.92 5.94 -11.07
C LYS A 242 26.94 7.11 -11.04
N SER A 243 27.38 8.29 -11.46
CA SER A 243 26.52 9.48 -11.52
C SER A 243 26.64 10.24 -12.85
N HIS A 244 25.51 10.75 -13.33
CA HIS A 244 25.43 11.81 -14.33
C HIS A 244 24.85 13.05 -13.64
N LEU A 245 25.46 14.20 -13.88
CA LEU A 245 25.21 15.44 -13.15
C LEU A 245 25.14 16.60 -14.14
N GLU A 246 24.02 17.31 -14.15
CA GLU A 246 23.81 18.54 -14.89
C GLU A 246 23.30 19.63 -13.93
N GLY A 247 24.00 20.77 -13.86
CA GLY A 247 23.66 21.88 -12.96
C GLY A 247 23.48 21.49 -11.49
N SER A 248 24.10 20.39 -11.04
CA SER A 248 23.77 19.70 -9.80
C SER A 248 24.89 19.76 -8.77
N LYS A 249 24.54 19.60 -7.49
CA LYS A 249 25.49 19.46 -6.38
C LYS A 249 25.50 18.01 -5.90
N LEU A 250 26.69 17.42 -5.81
CA LEU A 250 26.87 16.09 -5.23
C LEU A 250 27.95 16.16 -4.16
N ASP A 251 27.57 15.92 -2.91
CA ASP A 251 28.50 15.57 -1.84
C ASP A 251 28.62 14.05 -1.77
N ARG A 252 29.86 13.57 -1.63
CA ARG A 252 30.17 12.15 -1.67
C ARG A 252 31.20 11.81 -0.61
N GLY A 253 30.83 10.89 0.28
CA GLY A 253 31.72 10.26 1.23
C GLY A 253 32.77 9.34 0.58
N ASN A 254 33.39 8.51 1.41
CA ASN A 254 34.50 7.65 1.03
C ASN A 254 34.04 6.44 0.20
N GLY A 255 34.84 5.99 -0.78
CA GLY A 255 34.45 4.83 -1.57
C GLY A 255 35.51 4.17 -2.46
N THR A 256 35.31 2.90 -2.81
CA THR A 256 36.30 2.08 -3.52
C THR A 256 36.35 2.32 -5.03
N SER A 257 35.21 2.58 -5.68
CA SER A 257 35.15 2.91 -7.12
C SER A 257 34.05 3.92 -7.46
N ALA A 258 34.40 5.00 -8.17
CA ALA A 258 33.43 6.02 -8.59
C ALA A 258 33.63 6.49 -10.04
N LYS A 259 32.55 6.61 -10.81
CA LYS A 259 32.53 7.23 -12.14
C LYS A 259 31.48 8.35 -12.22
N SER A 260 31.88 9.54 -12.66
CA SER A 260 30.96 10.66 -12.84
C SER A 260 31.14 11.39 -14.17
N HIS A 261 30.03 11.77 -14.79
CA HIS A 261 29.98 12.77 -15.87
C HIS A 261 29.35 14.04 -15.29
N LEU A 262 29.93 15.19 -15.60
CA LEU A 262 29.63 16.47 -14.98
C LEU A 262 29.51 17.55 -16.06
N GLU A 263 28.38 18.24 -16.08
CA GLU A 263 28.16 19.47 -16.84
C GLU A 263 27.64 20.55 -15.88
N GLY A 264 28.34 21.68 -15.79
CA GLY A 264 27.95 22.81 -14.93
C GLY A 264 27.74 22.46 -13.44
N SER A 265 28.34 21.38 -12.96
CA SER A 265 28.00 20.74 -11.67
C SER A 265 29.12 20.81 -10.65
N ILE A 266 28.75 20.81 -9.36
CA ILE A 266 29.68 20.80 -8.23
C ILE A 266 29.74 19.40 -7.65
N LEU A 267 30.96 18.87 -7.49
CA LEU A 267 31.23 17.59 -6.89
C LEU A 267 32.23 17.74 -5.74
N ASP A 268 31.79 17.47 -4.52
CA ASP A 268 32.66 17.22 -3.37
C ASP A 268 32.91 15.72 -3.21
N ARG A 269 34.12 15.33 -2.82
CA ARG A 269 34.55 13.93 -2.80
C ARG A 269 35.47 13.64 -1.61
N GLY A 270 35.07 12.65 -0.82
CA GLY A 270 35.92 12.00 0.18
C GLY A 270 36.99 11.09 -0.41
N ASN A 271 37.67 10.34 0.46
CA ASN A 271 38.79 9.47 0.10
C ASN A 271 38.34 8.21 -0.65
N GLY A 272 39.06 7.83 -1.71
CA GLY A 272 38.73 6.62 -2.48
C GLY A 272 39.88 6.04 -3.31
N THR A 273 39.82 4.72 -3.56
CA THR A 273 40.90 3.97 -4.21
C THR A 273 40.90 4.06 -5.74
N SER A 274 39.78 4.39 -6.38
CA SER A 274 39.70 4.55 -7.84
C SER A 274 38.53 5.45 -8.24
N ALA A 275 38.82 6.64 -8.79
CA ALA A 275 37.78 7.59 -9.22
C ALA A 275 38.09 8.19 -10.60
N LYS A 276 37.09 8.22 -11.49
CA LYS A 276 37.20 8.80 -12.84
C LYS A 276 36.05 9.78 -13.08
N SER A 277 36.38 11.04 -13.41
CA SER A 277 35.41 12.08 -13.75
C SER A 277 35.70 12.63 -15.14
N HIS A 278 34.64 12.86 -15.92
CA HIS A 278 34.69 13.61 -17.18
C HIS A 278 33.93 14.92 -16.96
N LEU A 279 34.56 16.05 -17.30
CA LEU A 279 33.96 17.38 -17.27
C LEU A 279 33.74 17.85 -18.70
N GLU A 280 32.55 18.38 -18.97
CA GLU A 280 32.23 19.26 -20.10
C GLU A 280 31.88 20.64 -19.56
#